data_AF-A0A348WG32-F1
#
_entry.id   AF-A0A348WG32-F1
#
_cell.length_a   1.000
_cell.length_b   1.000
_cell.length_c   1.000
_cell.angle_alpha   90.00
_cell.angle_beta   90.00
_cell.angle_gamma   90.00
#
_symmetry.space_group_name_H-M   'P 1'
#
loop_
_entity.id
_entity.type
_entity.pdbx_description
1 polymer ?
#
loop_
_entity_poly.entity_id
_entity_poly.type
_entity_poly.pdbx_seq_one_letter_code
_entity_poly.pdbx_strand_id
1 'polypeptide(L)'
;VCVLEAEEQLAYHSTGRSAAIFIRNYGNAVLRRLNALAHPALAGETREENVLSQRGELLLALDHQMGALDAYMAGTDTIERLTAQEAVDLVPVLRRDQIAAAVYEQDAQDIDVDRLLQSYARALR
;
A
#
# COMPACT_ATOMS: atom_id res chain seq x y z
N VAL A 1 -10.42 28.97 -0.39
CA VAL A 1 -9.80 28.14 -1.46
C VAL A 1 -10.90 27.78 -2.46
N CYS A 2 -10.61 27.73 -3.76
CA CYS A 2 -11.57 27.29 -4.79
C CYS A 2 -10.95 26.11 -5.55
N VAL A 3 -11.71 25.03 -5.73
CA VAL A 3 -11.32 23.84 -6.49
C VAL A 3 -12.20 23.76 -7.73
N LEU A 4 -11.59 23.62 -8.90
CA LEU A 4 -12.26 23.47 -10.19
C LEU A 4 -12.10 22.01 -10.65
N GLU A 5 -13.21 21.30 -10.82
CA GLU A 5 -13.28 19.94 -11.36
C GLU A 5 -14.01 19.99 -12.71
N ALA A 6 -13.49 19.28 -13.70
CA ALA A 6 -14.05 19.25 -15.04
C ALA A 6 -15.22 18.26 -15.15
N GLU A 7 -15.16 17.18 -14.38
CA GLU A 7 -16.19 16.13 -14.36
C GLU A 7 -17.34 16.48 -13.42
N GLU A 8 -18.49 15.82 -13.61
CA GLU A 8 -19.66 16.04 -12.74
C GLU A 8 -19.45 15.56 -11.30
N GLN A 9 -18.46 14.67 -11.08
CA GLN A 9 -18.18 14.02 -9.81
C GLN A 9 -16.69 14.04 -9.52
N LEU A 10 -16.33 14.27 -8.25
CA LEU A 10 -14.95 14.09 -7.79
C LEU A 10 -14.51 12.63 -8.00
N ALA A 11 -13.21 12.41 -8.21
CA ALA A 11 -12.61 11.10 -8.37
C ALA A 11 -13.09 10.25 -9.56
N TYR A 12 -13.68 10.86 -10.60
CA TYR A 12 -14.01 10.15 -11.84
C TYR A 12 -12.80 9.47 -12.54
N HIS A 13 -11.63 10.09 -12.40
CA HIS A 13 -10.36 9.62 -12.98
C HIS A 13 -9.56 8.74 -12.00
N SER A 14 -8.25 8.92 -11.91
CA SER A 14 -7.34 7.97 -11.24
C SER A 14 -7.66 7.72 -9.76
N THR A 15 -8.16 8.72 -9.03
CA THR A 15 -8.50 8.57 -7.60
C THR A 15 -9.53 7.46 -7.38
N GLY A 16 -10.63 7.44 -8.14
CA GLY A 16 -11.68 6.42 -8.02
C GLY A 16 -11.37 5.08 -8.71
N ARG A 17 -10.18 4.96 -9.34
CA ARG A 17 -9.76 3.77 -10.09
C ARG A 17 -8.53 3.08 -9.48
N SER A 18 -8.07 3.54 -8.33
CA SER A 18 -6.90 2.98 -7.67
C SER A 18 -7.20 1.60 -7.04
N ALA A 19 -6.16 0.78 -6.88
CA ALA A 19 -6.23 -0.40 -6.03
C ALA A 19 -6.31 -0.07 -4.53
N ALA A 20 -6.08 1.21 -4.18
CA ALA A 20 -6.26 1.77 -2.85
C ALA A 20 -5.48 1.06 -1.73
N ILE A 21 -4.22 0.73 -1.95
CA ILE A 21 -3.36 0.10 -0.93
C ILE A 21 -2.31 1.10 -0.45
N PHE A 22 -2.20 1.26 0.86
CA PHE A 22 -1.10 1.92 1.54
C PHE A 22 0.01 0.92 1.84
N ILE A 23 1.16 1.09 1.19
CA ILE A 23 2.35 0.24 1.36
C ILE A 23 3.49 1.14 1.83
N ARG A 24 3.94 0.98 3.07
CA ARG A 24 4.92 1.90 3.68
C ARG A 24 6.26 1.83 2.95
N ASN A 25 6.65 0.64 2.50
CA ASN A 25 7.94 0.38 1.87
C ASN A 25 7.93 0.51 0.33
N TYR A 26 6.83 0.96 -0.26
CA TYR A 26 6.72 1.10 -1.71
C TYR A 26 7.58 2.24 -2.29
N GLY A 27 8.25 1.93 -3.39
CA GLY A 27 9.02 2.90 -4.16
C GLY A 27 10.36 3.29 -3.51
N ASN A 28 10.88 4.44 -3.93
CA ASN A 28 12.18 4.95 -3.49
C ASN A 28 12.12 5.62 -2.11
N ALA A 29 13.28 6.07 -1.61
CA ALA A 29 13.40 6.72 -0.30
C ALA A 29 12.48 7.93 -0.12
N VAL A 30 12.20 8.69 -1.18
CA VAL A 30 11.29 9.85 -1.13
C VAL A 30 9.86 9.39 -0.91
N LEU A 31 9.40 8.40 -1.67
CA LEU A 31 8.04 7.85 -1.53
C LEU A 31 7.84 7.21 -0.15
N ARG A 32 8.81 6.40 0.31
CA ARG A 32 8.77 5.83 1.67
C ARG A 32 8.67 6.91 2.75
N ARG A 33 9.39 8.02 2.59
CA ARG A 33 9.32 9.15 3.53
C ARG A 33 7.96 9.83 3.50
N LEU A 34 7.38 10.06 2.32
CA LEU A 34 6.03 10.63 2.18
C LEU A 34 4.97 9.71 2.80
N ASN A 35 5.06 8.41 2.57
CA ASN A 35 4.15 7.42 3.17
C ASN A 35 4.23 7.46 4.71
N ALA A 36 5.44 7.45 5.26
CA ALA A 36 5.64 7.54 6.71
C ALA A 36 5.05 8.83 7.32
N LEU A 37 5.15 9.96 6.61
CA LEU A 37 4.57 11.23 7.05
C LEU A 37 3.04 11.28 6.90
N ALA A 38 2.49 10.62 5.90
CA ALA A 38 1.04 10.59 5.65
C ALA A 38 0.31 9.65 6.62
N HIS A 39 0.96 8.58 7.08
CA HIS A 39 0.31 7.52 7.87
C HIS A 39 -0.46 8.05 9.10
N PRO A 40 0.08 8.91 10.00
CA PRO A 40 -0.67 9.39 11.16
C PRO A 40 -1.97 10.11 10.79
N ALA A 41 -2.03 10.80 9.66
CA ALA A 41 -3.24 11.45 9.18
C ALA A 41 -4.25 10.45 8.61
N LEU A 42 -3.79 9.41 7.93
CA LEU A 42 -4.63 8.37 7.34
C LEU A 42 -5.17 7.39 8.41
N ALA A 43 -4.36 7.08 9.43
CA ALA A 43 -4.70 6.22 10.55
C ALA A 43 -5.63 6.89 11.58
N GLY A 44 -5.97 8.17 11.38
CA GLY A 44 -6.84 8.93 12.27
C GLY A 44 -6.16 9.44 13.55
N GLU A 45 -4.82 9.49 13.59
CA GLU A 45 -4.07 9.99 14.76
C GLU A 45 -4.02 11.53 14.79
N THR A 46 -3.99 12.15 13.61
CA THR A 46 -3.94 13.62 13.45
C THR A 46 -5.19 14.20 12.75
N ARG A 47 -6.10 13.33 12.30
CA ARG A 47 -7.42 13.66 11.76
C ARG A 47 -8.45 12.79 12.47
N GLU A 48 -9.64 13.29 12.77
CA GLU A 48 -10.64 12.53 13.56
C GLU A 48 -11.32 11.36 12.80
N GLU A 49 -10.70 10.86 11.71
CA GLU A 49 -11.27 9.81 10.86
C GLU A 49 -10.17 8.86 10.37
N ASN A 50 -10.21 7.61 10.84
CA ASN A 50 -9.37 6.54 10.32
C ASN A 50 -9.95 6.02 8.98
N VAL A 51 -9.12 6.03 7.94
CA VAL A 51 -9.45 5.54 6.59
C VAL A 51 -8.69 4.27 6.23
N LEU A 52 -7.90 3.71 7.15
CA LEU A 52 -7.07 2.54 6.92
C LEU A 52 -7.67 1.28 7.54
N SER A 53 -7.53 0.15 6.84
CA SER A 53 -7.83 -1.18 7.38
C SER A 53 -6.71 -2.16 7.09
N GLN A 54 -6.44 -3.05 8.06
CA GLN A 54 -5.38 -4.03 7.97
C GLN A 54 -5.55 -4.97 6.76
N ARG A 55 -4.48 -5.16 5.98
CA ARG A 55 -4.51 -6.04 4.79
C ARG A 55 -3.29 -6.95 4.66
N GLY A 56 -2.08 -6.42 4.84
CA GLY A 56 -0.82 -7.08 4.51
C GLY A 56 -0.52 -7.11 3.01
N GLU A 57 0.75 -7.22 2.63
CA GLU A 57 1.18 -7.38 1.25
C GLU A 57 2.16 -8.55 1.15
N LEU A 58 1.89 -9.50 0.24
CA LEU A 58 2.79 -10.60 -0.08
C LEU A 58 3.34 -10.40 -1.50
N LEU A 59 4.61 -10.01 -1.60
CA LEU A 59 5.34 -9.87 -2.86
C LEU A 59 6.06 -11.17 -3.18
N LEU A 60 5.80 -11.74 -4.35
CA LEU A 60 6.45 -12.96 -4.83
C LEU A 60 7.56 -12.63 -5.82
N ALA A 61 8.66 -13.37 -5.76
CA ALA A 61 9.73 -13.30 -6.74
C ALA A 61 9.97 -14.66 -7.40
N LEU A 62 10.14 -14.63 -8.72
CA LEU A 62 10.70 -15.71 -9.51
C LEU A 62 12.24 -15.66 -9.43
N ASP A 63 12.93 -16.71 -9.86
CA ASP A 63 14.41 -16.80 -9.78
C ASP A 63 15.12 -15.60 -10.41
N HIS A 64 14.66 -15.14 -11.59
CA HIS A 64 15.25 -14.01 -12.29
C HIS A 64 14.93 -12.64 -11.67
N GLN A 65 14.07 -12.59 -10.65
CA GLN A 65 13.63 -11.37 -9.96
C GLN A 65 14.30 -11.19 -8.59
N MET A 66 15.17 -12.11 -8.18
CA MET A 66 15.81 -12.06 -6.86
C MET A 66 16.56 -10.75 -6.59
N GLY A 67 17.28 -10.21 -7.59
CA GLY A 67 17.95 -8.92 -7.45
C GLY A 67 16.99 -7.74 -7.24
N ALA A 68 15.80 -7.79 -7.84
CA ALA A 68 14.76 -6.78 -7.62
C ALA A 68 14.12 -6.93 -6.22
N LEU A 69 13.93 -8.17 -5.75
CA LEU A 69 13.43 -8.44 -4.40
C LEU A 69 14.43 -7.95 -3.34
N ASP A 70 15.72 -8.23 -3.50
CA ASP A 70 16.76 -7.76 -2.59
C ASP A 70 16.84 -6.23 -2.56
N ALA A 71 16.70 -5.58 -3.72
CA ALA A 71 16.63 -4.12 -3.81
C ALA A 71 15.36 -3.54 -3.15
N TYR A 72 14.22 -4.23 -3.26
CA TYR A 72 12.99 -3.84 -2.57
C TYR A 72 13.16 -3.87 -1.05
N MET A 73 13.83 -4.91 -0.55
CA MET A 73 14.13 -5.08 0.89
C MET A 73 15.21 -4.13 1.42
N ALA A 74 16.07 -3.59 0.55
CA ALA A 74 17.14 -2.72 0.99
C ALA A 74 16.60 -1.48 1.73
N GLY A 75 17.20 -1.17 2.89
CA GLY A 75 16.89 0.03 3.67
C GLY A 75 15.58 -0.01 4.45
N THR A 76 15.02 -1.19 4.69
CA THR A 76 13.87 -1.39 5.58
C THR A 76 14.05 -2.65 6.42
N ASP A 77 13.64 -2.59 7.69
CA ASP A 77 13.66 -3.67 8.67
C ASP A 77 12.24 -4.09 9.10
N THR A 78 11.21 -3.52 8.47
CA THR A 78 9.80 -3.75 8.84
C THR A 78 9.11 -4.79 7.96
N ILE A 79 9.83 -5.45 7.06
CA ILE A 79 9.30 -6.45 6.13
C ILE A 79 10.10 -7.74 6.25
N GLU A 80 9.41 -8.87 6.12
CA GLU A 80 9.96 -10.19 6.36
C GLU A 80 10.20 -10.93 5.05
N ARG A 81 11.38 -11.54 4.87
CA ARG A 81 11.58 -12.49 3.77
C ARG A 81 11.01 -13.84 4.16
N LEU A 82 10.22 -14.40 3.25
CA LEU A 82 9.62 -15.72 3.36
C LEU A 82 10.18 -16.66 2.31
N THR A 83 10.22 -17.94 2.67
CA THR A 83 10.41 -19.04 1.75
C THR A 83 9.18 -19.22 0.85
N ALA A 84 9.36 -19.96 -0.24
CA ALA A 84 8.25 -20.34 -1.12
C ALA A 84 7.15 -21.13 -0.40
N GLN A 85 7.52 -21.94 0.61
CA GLN A 85 6.53 -22.71 1.37
C GLN A 85 5.73 -21.81 2.31
N GLU A 86 6.39 -20.90 3.04
CA GLU A 86 5.71 -19.94 3.92
C GLU A 86 4.74 -19.04 3.13
N ALA A 87 5.10 -18.65 1.90
CA ALA A 87 4.19 -17.92 1.02
C ALA A 87 2.93 -18.73 0.65
N VAL A 88 3.07 -20.03 0.40
CA VAL A 88 1.95 -20.94 0.09
C VAL A 88 1.11 -21.21 1.34
N ASP A 89 1.74 -21.30 2.51
CA ASP A 89 1.03 -21.46 3.77
C ASP A 89 0.13 -20.23 4.07
N LEU A 90 0.56 -19.03 3.67
CA LEU A 90 -0.26 -17.81 3.71
C LEU A 90 -1.36 -17.78 2.63
N VAL A 91 -1.03 -18.20 1.40
CA VAL A 91 -1.94 -18.14 0.25
C VAL A 91 -1.95 -19.49 -0.49
N PRO A 92 -2.81 -20.45 -0.09
CA PRO A 92 -2.73 -21.85 -0.55
C PRO A 92 -2.97 -22.10 -2.04
N VAL A 93 -3.48 -21.12 -2.80
CA VAL A 93 -3.70 -21.23 -4.25
C VAL A 93 -2.41 -21.03 -5.06
N LEU A 94 -1.32 -20.58 -4.41
CA LEU A 94 -0.05 -20.34 -5.07
C LEU A 94 0.62 -21.63 -5.53
N ARG A 95 1.29 -21.56 -6.70
CA ARG A 95 2.10 -22.67 -7.23
C ARG A 95 3.52 -22.57 -6.67
N ARG A 96 3.78 -23.33 -5.61
CA ARG A 96 5.08 -23.37 -4.90
C ARG A 96 6.29 -23.41 -5.84
N ASP A 97 6.24 -24.23 -6.87
CA ASP A 97 7.40 -24.49 -7.76
C ASP A 97 7.79 -23.29 -8.64
N GLN A 98 6.97 -22.24 -8.71
CA GLN A 98 7.32 -21.02 -9.44
C GLN A 98 7.97 -19.97 -8.54
N ILE A 99 7.85 -20.10 -7.21
CA ILE A 99 8.27 -19.06 -6.27
C ILE A 99 9.70 -19.36 -5.83
N ALA A 100 10.62 -18.41 -6.06
CA ALA A 100 11.99 -18.48 -5.55
C ALA A 100 12.05 -17.98 -4.10
N ALA A 101 11.42 -16.84 -3.84
CA ALA A 101 11.28 -16.25 -2.52
C ALA A 101 10.05 -15.34 -2.49
N ALA A 102 9.64 -14.95 -1.28
CA ALA A 102 8.62 -13.95 -1.07
C ALA A 102 9.05 -12.93 -0.02
N VAL A 103 8.34 -11.81 0.02
CA VAL A 103 8.45 -10.80 1.06
C VAL A 103 7.05 -10.49 1.56
N TYR A 104 6.90 -10.43 2.87
CA TYR A 104 5.65 -10.09 3.53
C TYR A 104 5.78 -8.77 4.30
N GLU A 105 4.96 -7.80 3.92
CA GLU A 105 4.77 -6.55 4.65
C GLU A 105 3.46 -6.64 5.42
N GLN A 106 3.54 -7.02 6.70
CA GLN A 106 2.36 -7.14 7.55
C GLN A 106 1.63 -5.81 7.68
N ASP A 107 2.35 -4.68 7.77
CA ASP A 107 1.77 -3.36 8.02
C ASP A 107 1.11 -2.69 6.80
N ALA A 108 1.04 -3.36 5.64
CA ALA A 108 0.30 -2.83 4.50
C ALA A 108 -1.22 -2.79 4.79
N GLN A 109 -1.89 -1.75 4.31
CA GLN A 109 -3.28 -1.45 4.64
C GLN A 109 -4.08 -1.10 3.39
N ASP A 110 -5.36 -1.40 3.38
CA ASP A 110 -6.29 -0.78 2.42
C ASP A 110 -6.61 0.66 2.85
N ILE A 111 -6.91 1.52 1.88
CA ILE A 111 -7.38 2.88 2.06
C ILE A 111 -8.85 2.95 1.61
N ASP A 112 -9.74 3.39 2.49
CA ASP A 112 -11.09 3.83 2.12
C ASP A 112 -11.00 5.18 1.40
N VAL A 113 -10.74 5.12 0.09
CA VAL A 113 -10.47 6.30 -0.75
C VAL A 113 -11.69 7.21 -0.86
N ASP A 114 -12.91 6.65 -0.89
CA ASP A 114 -14.13 7.45 -0.89
C ASP A 114 -14.22 8.24 0.41
N ARG A 115 -14.11 7.57 1.57
CA ARG A 115 -14.13 8.25 2.88
C ARG A 115 -13.05 9.32 2.97
N LEU A 116 -11.83 9.02 2.54
CA LEU A 116 -10.72 9.96 2.55
C LEU A 116 -11.03 11.20 1.71
N LEU A 117 -11.49 11.02 0.47
CA LEU A 117 -11.80 12.14 -0.42
C LEU A 117 -12.96 12.98 0.09
N GLN A 118 -14.03 12.34 0.56
CA GLN A 118 -15.19 13.04 1.12
C GLN A 118 -14.80 13.81 2.38
N SER A 119 -13.87 13.31 3.20
CA SER A 119 -13.36 14.05 4.36
C SER A 119 -12.69 15.38 3.95
N TYR A 120 -11.90 15.38 2.88
CA TYR A 120 -11.28 16.60 2.35
C TYR A 120 -12.31 17.54 1.72
N ALA A 121 -13.26 17.00 0.96
CA ALA A 121 -14.33 17.79 0.36
C ALA A 121 -15.22 18.47 1.42
N ARG A 122 -15.51 17.79 2.54
CA ARG A 122 -16.22 18.38 3.68
C ARG A 122 -15.41 19.47 4.37
N ALA A 123 -14.11 19.26 4.61
CA ALA A 123 -13.26 20.24 5.27
C ALA A 123 -13.04 21.54 4.46
N LEU A 124 -13.25 21.48 3.15
CA LEU A 124 -13.17 22.65 2.26
C LEU A 124 -14.46 23.50 2.24
N ARG A 125 -15.60 22.90 2.62
CA ARG A 125 -16.91 23.57 2.67
C ARG A 125 -17.06 24.37 3.96
#